data_AF-A0AA41MFM2-F1
#
_entry.id   AF-A0AA41MFM2-F1
#
_cell.length_a   1.000
_cell.length_b   1.000
_cell.length_c   1.000
_cell.angle_alpha   90.00
_cell.angle_beta   90.00
_cell.angle_gamma   90.00
#
_symmetry.space_group_name_H-M   'P 1'
#
loop_
_entity.id
_entity.type
_entity.pdbx_description
1 polymer ?
#
loop_
_entity_poly.entity_id
_entity_poly.type
_entity_poly.pdbx_seq_one_letter_code
_entity_poly.pdbx_strand_id
1 'polypeptide(L)' 'MALALRKVYDQMAEPCYVVSMGSCANGGGYYHYSYSVVRGCDRIVPVDICVPGCPPTAEALLYCIL' A
#
# COMPACT_ATOMS: atom_id res chain seq x y z
N MET A 1 6.44 7.46 -9.56
CA MET A 1 5.31 7.37 -8.59
C MET A 1 5.78 7.45 -7.14
N ALA A 2 6.82 6.71 -6.72
CA ALA A 2 7.26 6.65 -5.32
C ALA A 2 7.47 8.02 -4.64
N LEU A 3 8.16 8.96 -5.29
CA LEU A 3 8.40 10.30 -4.73
C LEU A 3 7.12 11.11 -4.55
N ALA A 4 6.17 11.00 -5.47
CA ALA A 4 4.88 11.68 -5.36
C ALA A 4 4.08 11.12 -4.19
N LEU A 5 4.09 9.80 -4.01
CA LEU A 5 3.44 9.12 -2.88
C LEU A 5 4.03 9.57 -1.54
N ARG A 6 5.36 9.66 -1.44
CA ARG A 6 6.02 10.15 -0.22
C ARG A 6 5.62 11.59 0.10
N LYS A 7 5.61 12.47 -0.89
CA LYS A 7 5.21 13.87 -0.72
C LYS A 7 3.78 14.02 -0.21
N VAL A 8 2.85 13.20 -0.69
CA VAL A 8 1.46 13.22 -0.21
C VAL A 8 1.38 12.77 1.24
N TYR A 9 2.12 11.72 1.61
CA TYR A 9 2.18 11.24 2.99
C TYR A 9 2.75 12.31 3.94
N ASP A 10 3.86 12.95 3.57
CA ASP A 10 4.48 14.00 4.39
C ASP A 10 3.60 15.27 4.53
N GLN A 11 2.57 15.44 3.69
CA GLN A 11 1.61 16.55 3.76
C GLN A 11 0.38 16.25 4.65
N MET A 12 0.20 15.01 5.11
CA MET A 12 -0.92 14.64 5.98
C MET A 12 -0.70 15.15 7.42
N ALA A 13 -1.76 15.62 8.07
CA ALA A 13 -1.72 16.02 9.47
C ALA A 13 -1.76 14.80 10.39
N GLU A 14 -1.10 14.88 11.55
CA GLU A 14 -1.14 13.82 12.56
C GLU A 14 -2.46 13.83 13.35
N PRO A 15 -3.02 12.64 13.69
CA PRO A 15 -2.52 11.29 13.41
C PRO A 15 -2.83 10.82 11.98
N CYS A 16 -1.83 10.23 11.30
CA CYS A 16 -1.97 9.67 9.95
C CYS A 16 -1.79 8.15 9.96
N TYR A 17 -2.57 7.46 9.12
CA TYR A 17 -2.54 5.99 8.97
C TYR A 17 -2.51 5.61 7.49
N VAL A 18 -1.89 4.47 7.19
CA VAL A 18 -1.72 3.96 5.82
C VAL A 18 -2.20 2.52 5.73
N VAL A 19 -3.15 2.29 4.82
CA VAL A 19 -3.62 0.96 4.45
C VAL A 19 -3.04 0.56 3.11
N SER A 20 -2.32 -0.56 3.06
CA SER A 20 -1.82 -1.14 1.81
C SER A 20 -2.83 -2.14 1.25
N MET A 21 -3.44 -1.80 0.11
CA MET A 21 -4.49 -2.59 -0.51
C MET A 21 -3.96 -3.45 -1.67
N GLY A 22 -4.02 -4.77 -1.50
CA GLY A 22 -3.75 -5.74 -2.55
C GLY A 22 -2.28 -6.15 -2.69
N SER A 23 -2.06 -7.26 -3.37
CA SER A 23 -0.75 -7.92 -3.48
C SER A 23 0.32 -7.04 -4.14
N CYS A 24 -0.08 -6.23 -5.12
CA CYS A 24 0.81 -5.28 -5.80
C CYS A 24 1.34 -4.21 -4.84
N ALA A 25 0.50 -3.65 -3.97
CA ALA A 25 0.91 -2.62 -3.02
C ALA A 25 1.68 -3.22 -1.84
N ASN A 26 1.33 -4.43 -1.39
CA ASN A 26 1.98 -5.07 -0.23
C ASN A 26 3.43 -5.45 -0.52
N GLY A 27 3.74 -5.91 -1.73
CA GLY A 27 5.09 -6.41 -2.05
C GLY A 27 5.49 -6.33 -3.51
N GLY A 28 4.76 -5.62 -4.37
CA GLY A 28 4.96 -5.65 -5.83
C GLY A 28 4.13 -6.73 -6.53
N GLY A 29 3.60 -7.71 -5.78
CA GLY A 29 2.61 -8.69 -6.23
C GLY A 29 3.02 -9.40 -7.53
N TYR A 30 2.09 -9.44 -8.49
CA TYR A 30 2.33 -10.06 -9.80
C TYR A 30 3.53 -9.46 -10.54
N TYR A 31 3.84 -8.17 -10.31
CA TYR A 31 4.90 -7.44 -10.99
C TYR A 31 6.21 -7.35 -10.19
N HIS A 32 6.39 -8.19 -9.16
CA HIS A 32 7.52 -8.15 -8.23
C HIS A 32 8.91 -8.16 -8.93
N TYR A 33 9.03 -8.88 -10.04
CA TYR A 33 10.27 -9.02 -10.80
C TYR A 33 10.44 -8.00 -11.94
N SER A 34 9.49 -7.09 -12.13
CA SER A 34 9.64 -6.03 -13.13
C SER A 34 10.60 -4.95 -12.66
N TYR A 35 11.29 -4.30 -13.61
CA TYR A 35 12.33 -3.31 -13.32
C TYR A 35 11.79 -1.97 -12.80
N SER A 36 10.53 -1.65 -13.13
CA SER A 36 9.91 -0.35 -12.85
C SER A 36 9.01 -0.34 -11.61
N VAL A 37 8.91 -1.45 -10.88
CA VAL A 37 8.00 -1.60 -9.73
C VAL A 37 8.76 -1.57 -8.41
N VAL A 38 8.22 -0.80 -7.46
CA VAL A 38 8.68 -0.83 -6.07
C VAL A 38 8.08 -2.05 -5.40
N ARG A 39 8.93 -2.86 -4.76
CA ARG A 39 8.54 -4.11 -4.08
C ARG A 39 7.88 -3.83 -2.73
N GLY A 40 6.71 -3.18 -2.79
CA GLY A 40 5.90 -2.80 -1.63
C GLY A 40 5.90 -1.30 -1.33
N CYS A 41 4.74 -0.78 -0.93
CA CYS A 41 4.56 0.58 -0.45
C CYS A 41 5.28 0.85 0.87
N ASP A 42 5.51 -0.20 1.68
CA ASP A 42 6.22 -0.18 2.97
C ASP A 42 7.63 0.44 2.87
N ARG A 43 8.28 0.33 1.71
CA ARG A 43 9.59 0.94 1.49
C ARG A 43 9.57 2.47 1.37
N ILE A 44 8.39 3.06 1.16
CA ILE A 44 8.22 4.50 0.89
C ILE A 44 7.53 5.16 2.07
N VAL A 45 6.47 4.54 2.60
CA VAL A 45 5.66 5.04 3.72
C VAL A 45 5.45 3.90 4.72
N PRO A 46 5.40 4.19 6.03
CA PRO A 46 5.07 3.18 7.02
C PRO A 46 3.63 2.71 6.80
N VAL A 47 3.43 1.40 6.63
CA VAL A 47 2.11 0.80 6.44
C VAL A 47 1.63 0.24 7.76
N ASP A 48 0.40 0.59 8.16
CA ASP A 48 -0.21 0.09 9.40
C ASP A 48 -0.95 -1.23 9.17
N ILE A 49 -1.70 -1.31 8.06
CA ILE A 49 -2.59 -2.44 7.76
C ILE A 49 -2.36 -2.91 6.33
N CYS A 50 -2.15 -4.22 6.15
CA CYS A 50 -2.04 -4.85 4.84
C CYS A 50 -3.29 -5.66 4.52
N VAL A 51 -3.98 -5.31 3.43
CA VAL A 51 -5.13 -6.07 2.90
C VAL A 51 -4.64 -7.02 1.81
N PRO A 52 -4.72 -8.35 2.00
CA PRO A 52 -4.34 -9.31 0.96
C PRO A 52 -5.42 -9.43 -0.12
N GLY A 53 -5.01 -9.52 -1.40
CA GLY A 53 -5.90 -9.83 -2.53
C GLY A 53 -5.41 -9.34 -3.90
N CYS A 54 -6.00 -9.83 -5.00
CA CYS A 54 -5.61 -9.43 -6.37
C CYS A 54 -6.78 -9.52 -7.38
N PRO A 55 -7.80 -8.64 -7.30
CA PRO A 55 -8.00 -7.61 -6.28
C PRO A 55 -8.58 -8.20 -4.97
N PRO A 56 -8.39 -7.56 -3.81
CA PRO A 56 -9.08 -7.94 -2.59
C PRO A 56 -10.60 -7.73 -2.76
N THR A 57 -11.41 -8.63 -2.18
CA THR A 57 -12.87 -8.44 -2.18
C THR A 57 -13.24 -7.24 -1.31
N ALA A 58 -14.40 -6.64 -1.60
CA ALA A 58 -14.89 -5.50 -0.82
C ALA A 58 -15.06 -5.87 0.67
N GLU A 59 -15.50 -7.10 0.97
CA GLU A 59 -15.62 -7.54 2.36
C GLU A 59 -14.25 -7.68 3.04
N ALA A 60 -13.22 -8.14 2.33
CA ALA A 60 -11.87 -8.26 2.89
C ALA A 60 -11.27 -6.88 3.21
N LEU A 61 -11.55 -5.87 2.39
CA LEU A 61 -11.15 -4.50 2.67
C LEU A 61 -11.88 -3.93 3.89
N LEU A 62 -13.20 -4.15 3.99
CA LEU A 62 -13.98 -3.74 5.14
C LEU A 62 -13.49 -4.42 6.43
N TYR A 63 -13.20 -5.73 6.37
CA TYR A 63 -12.69 -6.48 7.51
C TYR A 63 -11.34 -5.97 8.03
N CYS A 64 -10.49 -5.42 7.16
CA CYS A 64 -9.23 -4.84 7.58
C CYS A 64 -9.35 -3.43 8.16
N ILE A 65 -10.46 -2.71 7.92
CA ILE A 65 -10.68 -1.35 8.42
C ILE A 65 -11.50 -1.35 9.72
N LEU A 66 -12.39 -2.33 9.88
CA LEU A 66 -13.26 -2.52 11.06
C LEU A 66 -12.51 -3.20 12.21
#